data_AF-A0A2G5NT33-F1
#
_entry.id   AF-A0A2G5NT33-F1
#
_cell.length_a   1.000
_cell.length_b   1.000
_cell.length_c   1.000
_cell.angle_alpha   90.00
_cell.angle_beta   90.00
_cell.angle_gamma   90.00
#
_symmetry.space_group_name_H-M   'P 1'
#
loop_
_entity.id
_entity.type
_entity.pdbx_description
1 polymer ?
#
loop_
_entity_poly.entity_id
_entity_poly.type
_entity_poly.pdbx_seq_one_letter_code
_entity_poly.pdbx_strand_id
1 'polypeptide(L)'
;MRYSLFRFIDFFEICILYIVCFISNTLLMNIQIFNLSNSFILQSFLQSLSEYYYITLILFSFIIIIFHYQFLGRKKTEVFCRILVGDTMIQIIKRYILDSVCILLIAFLISLVLNIYLKIDVKGNLYLIFIFVTYIIISAGQVKQNENF
;
A
#
# COMPACT_ATOMS: atom_id res chain seq x y z
N MET A 1 11.82 -5.05 24.25
CA MET A 1 10.38 -4.69 24.25
C MET A 1 9.69 -5.28 23.02
N ARG A 2 8.47 -5.82 23.14
CA ARG A 2 7.79 -6.58 22.07
C ARG A 2 6.97 -5.73 21.07
N TYR A 3 7.03 -4.41 21.12
CA TYR A 3 6.09 -3.55 20.41
C TYR A 3 6.47 -3.29 18.94
N SER A 4 5.42 -3.12 18.12
CA SER A 4 5.50 -2.72 16.70
C SER A 4 6.26 -1.39 16.54
N LEU A 5 6.80 -1.15 15.34
CA LEU A 5 7.35 0.15 14.94
C LEU A 5 6.26 1.15 14.52
N PHE A 6 5.12 0.62 14.08
CA PHE A 6 3.98 1.43 13.68
C PHE A 6 3.23 1.90 14.92
N ARG A 7 2.99 3.21 15.00
CA ARG A 7 1.97 3.74 15.92
C ARG A 7 0.60 3.56 15.27
N PHE A 8 -0.46 3.63 16.08
CA PHE A 8 -1.84 3.54 15.58
C PHE A 8 -2.13 4.50 14.42
N ILE A 9 -1.62 5.74 14.48
CA ILE A 9 -1.81 6.73 13.40
C ILE A 9 -1.13 6.27 12.10
N ASP A 10 0.14 5.82 12.19
CA ASP A 10 0.90 5.33 11.03
C ASP A 10 0.22 4.11 10.39
N PHE A 11 -0.35 3.23 11.22
CA PHE A 11 -1.12 2.06 10.80
C PHE A 11 -2.34 2.46 9.97
N PHE A 12 -3.13 3.44 10.44
CA PHE A 12 -4.31 3.90 9.70
C PHE A 12 -3.93 4.62 8.41
N GLU A 13 -2.89 5.44 8.43
CA GLU A 13 -2.43 6.21 7.26
C GLU A 13 -2.08 5.28 6.09
N ILE A 14 -1.27 4.25 6.35
CA ILE A 14 -0.89 3.28 5.31
C ILE A 14 -2.03 2.33 4.93
N CYS A 15 -2.88 1.95 5.87
CA CYS A 15 -4.06 1.13 5.59
C CYS A 15 -5.02 1.86 4.63
N ILE A 16 -5.27 3.15 4.85
CA ILE A 16 -6.13 3.97 3.98
C ILE A 16 -5.51 4.09 2.59
N LEU A 17 -4.20 4.33 2.49
CA LEU A 17 -3.50 4.40 1.21
C LEU A 17 -3.64 3.11 0.39
N TYR A 18 -3.48 1.94 1.04
CA TYR A 18 -3.70 0.65 0.37
C TYR A 18 -5.16 0.46 -0.08
N ILE A 19 -6.13 0.80 0.78
CA ILE A 19 -7.55 0.70 0.45
C ILE A 19 -7.89 1.58 -0.76
N VAL A 20 -7.44 2.84 -0.77
CA VAL A 20 -7.64 3.75 -1.90
C VAL A 20 -7.06 3.15 -3.18
N CYS A 21 -5.84 2.61 -3.13
CA CYS A 21 -5.22 2.02 -4.31
C CYS A 21 -6.00 0.81 -4.85
N PHE A 22 -6.43 -0.09 -3.97
CA PHE A 22 -7.24 -1.25 -4.37
C PHE A 22 -8.61 -0.85 -4.93
N ILE A 23 -9.28 0.13 -4.32
CA ILE A 23 -10.57 0.64 -4.81
C ILE A 23 -10.38 1.32 -6.16
N SER A 24 -9.40 2.20 -6.30
CA SER A 24 -9.11 2.86 -7.58
C SER A 24 -8.79 1.86 -8.68
N ASN A 25 -8.00 0.83 -8.39
CA ASN A 25 -7.73 -0.24 -9.35
C ASN A 25 -8.99 -0.97 -9.80
N THR A 26 -9.83 -1.34 -8.82
CA THR A 26 -11.11 -2.02 -9.07
C THR A 26 -12.04 -1.15 -9.91
N LEU A 27 -12.16 0.13 -9.58
CA LEU A 27 -13.00 1.07 -10.33
C LEU A 27 -12.52 1.21 -11.77
N LEU A 28 -11.22 1.47 -11.98
CA LEU A 28 -10.65 1.69 -13.31
C LEU A 28 -10.78 0.46 -14.22
N MET A 29 -10.54 -0.75 -13.68
CA MET A 29 -10.63 -1.99 -14.45
C MET A 29 -12.08 -2.31 -14.86
N ASN A 30 -13.07 -1.80 -14.12
CA ASN A 30 -14.47 -2.16 -14.28
C ASN A 30 -15.36 -0.98 -14.70
N ILE A 31 -14.79 0.11 -15.21
CA ILE A 31 -15.52 1.29 -15.70
C ILE A 31 -16.62 0.90 -16.69
N GLN A 32 -16.37 -0.11 -17.53
CA GLN A 32 -17.33 -0.60 -18.52
C GLN A 32 -18.57 -1.25 -17.89
N ILE A 33 -18.43 -1.86 -16.70
CA ILE A 33 -19.55 -2.51 -15.98
C ILE A 33 -20.47 -1.45 -15.37
N PHE A 34 -19.92 -0.29 -14.98
CA PHE A 34 -20.69 0.79 -14.34
C PHE A 34 -21.62 1.56 -15.29
N ASN A 35 -21.73 1.15 -16.56
CA ASN A 35 -22.54 1.71 -17.65
C ASN A 35 -23.52 2.82 -17.21
N LEU A 36 -22.98 4.04 -17.05
CA LEU A 36 -23.67 5.23 -16.56
C LEU A 36 -24.54 5.79 -17.69
N SER A 37 -25.57 5.03 -18.06
CA SER A 37 -26.48 5.29 -19.18
C SER A 37 -27.17 6.66 -19.12
N ASN A 38 -27.22 7.29 -17.95
CA ASN A 38 -27.83 8.61 -17.76
C ASN A 38 -26.90 9.80 -18.06
N SER A 39 -25.59 9.60 -18.28
CA SER A 39 -24.66 10.72 -18.45
C SER A 39 -23.52 10.40 -19.43
N PHE A 40 -23.75 10.72 -20.70
CA PHE A 40 -22.77 10.55 -21.79
C PHE A 40 -21.42 11.22 -21.50
N ILE A 41 -21.43 12.45 -20.96
CA ILE A 41 -20.21 13.21 -20.64
C ILE A 41 -19.34 12.48 -19.60
N LEU A 42 -19.97 11.96 -18.54
CA LEU A 42 -19.26 11.25 -17.47
C LEU A 42 -18.70 9.91 -17.97
N GLN A 43 -19.45 9.21 -18.82
CA GLN A 43 -19.00 7.96 -19.42
C GLN A 43 -17.76 8.17 -20.30
N SER A 44 -17.77 9.19 -21.16
CA SER A 44 -16.59 9.52 -21.99
C SER A 44 -15.37 9.91 -21.14
N PHE A 45 -15.56 10.64 -20.04
CA PHE A 45 -14.47 11.01 -19.14
C PHE A 45 -13.88 9.80 -18.39
N LEU A 46 -14.74 8.89 -17.92
CA LEU A 46 -14.27 7.65 -17.28
C LEU A 46 -13.56 6.74 -18.29
N GLN A 47 -14.03 6.71 -19.54
CA GLN A 47 -13.40 5.90 -20.57
C GLN A 47 -11.99 6.38 -20.91
N SER A 48 -11.76 7.69 -21.00
CA SER A 48 -10.42 8.24 -21.19
C SER A 48 -9.50 7.96 -19.99
N LEU A 49 -10.02 7.95 -18.75
CA LEU A 49 -9.24 7.50 -17.60
C LEU A 49 -8.82 6.02 -17.69
N SER A 50 -9.64 5.16 -18.30
CA SER A 50 -9.26 3.76 -18.53
C SER A 50 -8.12 3.60 -19.54
N GLU A 51 -8.01 4.50 -20.53
CA GLU A 51 -6.89 4.50 -21.48
C GLU A 51 -5.56 4.79 -20.77
N TYR A 52 -5.60 5.61 -19.72
CA TYR A 52 -4.45 5.91 -18.86
C TYR A 52 -4.37 5.03 -17.60
N TYR A 53 -4.97 3.85 -17.63
CA TYR A 53 -4.99 2.90 -16.50
C TYR A 53 -3.60 2.61 -15.92
N TYR A 54 -2.64 2.24 -16.77
CA TYR A 54 -1.30 1.90 -16.31
C TYR A 54 -0.55 3.08 -15.70
N ILE A 55 -0.71 4.29 -16.26
CA ILE A 55 -0.12 5.52 -15.72
C ILE A 55 -0.69 5.79 -14.32
N THR A 56 -2.01 5.69 -14.18
CA THR A 56 -2.69 5.87 -12.91
C THR A 56 -2.22 4.87 -11.85
N LEU A 57 -2.05 3.59 -12.23
CA LEU A 57 -1.55 2.54 -11.34
C LEU A 57 -0.11 2.80 -10.89
N ILE A 58 0.75 3.28 -11.79
CA ILE A 58 2.13 3.68 -11.47
C ILE A 58 2.15 4.89 -10.52
N LEU A 59 1.27 5.88 -10.71
CA LEU A 59 1.18 7.04 -9.82
C LEU A 59 0.77 6.62 -8.40
N PHE A 60 -0.24 5.77 -8.27
CA PHE A 60 -0.67 5.27 -6.96
C PHE A 60 0.40 4.42 -6.27
N SER A 61 1.12 3.59 -7.02
CA SER A 61 2.21 2.81 -6.44
C SER A 61 3.35 3.70 -5.96
N PHE A 62 3.66 4.79 -6.68
CA PHE A 62 4.67 5.75 -6.29
C PHE A 62 4.35 6.45 -4.96
N ILE A 63 3.08 6.79 -4.71
CA ILE A 63 2.64 7.38 -3.44
C ILE A 63 2.95 6.44 -2.27
N ILE A 64 2.73 5.14 -2.44
CA ILE A 64 3.02 4.13 -1.39
C ILE A 64 4.53 4.02 -1.13
N ILE A 65 5.36 4.12 -2.16
CA ILE A 65 6.82 4.14 -2.00
C ILE A 65 7.26 5.36 -1.20
N ILE A 66 6.76 6.55 -1.54
CA ILE A 66 7.06 7.79 -0.81
C ILE A 66 6.64 7.66 0.64
N PHE A 67 5.47 7.09 0.90
CA PHE A 67 4.98 6.88 2.25
C PHE A 67 5.93 6.01 3.07
N HIS A 68 6.34 4.85 2.54
CA HIS A 68 7.29 3.96 3.21
C HIS A 68 8.64 4.63 3.49
N TYR A 69 9.13 5.42 2.54
CA TYR A 69 10.36 6.20 2.71
C TYR A 69 10.23 7.26 3.82
N GLN A 70 9.14 8.03 3.80
CA GLN A 70 8.86 9.05 4.81
C GLN A 70 8.66 8.43 6.20
N PHE A 71 7.97 7.30 6.28
CA PHE A 71 7.78 6.55 7.53
C PHE A 71 9.12 6.13 8.15
N LEU A 72 10.01 5.52 7.35
CA LEU A 72 11.34 5.15 7.81
C LEU A 72 12.15 6.37 8.27
N GLY A 73 12.03 7.50 7.55
CA GLY A 73 12.61 8.78 7.93
C GLY A 73 12.15 9.28 9.31
N ARG A 74 10.83 9.23 9.57
CA ARG A 74 10.23 9.62 10.86
C ARG A 74 10.66 8.71 12.01
N LYS A 75 10.97 7.44 11.74
CA LYS A 75 11.30 6.41 12.75
C LYS A 75 12.80 6.21 12.97
N LYS A 76 13.68 6.96 12.30
CA LYS A 76 15.14 6.81 12.42
C LYS A 76 15.63 6.86 13.88
N THR A 77 15.15 7.82 14.66
CA THR A 77 15.53 7.97 16.08
C THR A 77 15.06 6.80 16.93
N GLU A 78 13.86 6.28 16.69
CA GLU A 78 13.32 5.13 17.41
C GLU A 78 14.09 3.84 17.08
N VAL A 79 14.46 3.65 15.80
CA VAL A 79 15.32 2.54 15.37
C VAL A 79 16.70 2.62 16.04
N PHE A 80 17.33 3.79 16.05
CA PHE A 80 18.62 4.01 16.72
C PHE A 80 18.56 3.71 18.22
N CYS A 81 17.54 4.23 18.92
CA CYS A 81 17.35 3.94 20.34
C CYS A 81 17.16 2.44 20.62
N ARG A 82 16.46 1.70 19.73
CA ARG A 82 16.31 0.24 19.88
C ARG A 82 17.64 -0.50 19.71
N ILE A 83 18.48 -0.07 18.77
CA ILE A 83 19.83 -0.63 18.59
C ILE A 83 20.68 -0.37 19.84
N LEU A 84 20.65 0.85 20.41
CA LEU A 84 21.40 1.22 21.61
C LEU A 84 21.02 0.37 22.84
N VAL A 85 19.74 -0.02 22.95
CA VAL A 85 19.21 -0.89 24.02
C VAL A 85 19.53 -2.38 23.76
N GLY A 86 20.20 -2.71 22.66
CA GLY A 86 20.66 -4.07 22.33
C GLY A 86 19.76 -4.86 21.38
N ASP A 87 18.80 -4.21 20.71
CA ASP A 87 18.01 -4.86 19.65
C ASP A 87 18.85 -5.03 18.38
N THR A 88 18.63 -6.11 17.63
CA THR A 88 19.41 -6.39 16.41
C THR A 88 18.70 -5.84 15.18
N MET A 89 19.47 -5.37 14.19
CA MET A 89 18.92 -4.86 12.92
C MET A 89 18.00 -5.86 12.22
N ILE A 90 18.36 -7.15 12.27
CA ILE A 90 17.57 -8.24 11.67
C ILE A 90 16.20 -8.35 12.35
N GLN A 91 16.13 -8.19 13.67
CA GLN A 91 14.87 -8.21 14.41
C GLN A 91 13.99 -7.00 14.05
N ILE A 92 14.58 -5.82 13.91
CA ILE A 92 13.87 -4.60 13.51
C ILE A 92 13.32 -4.73 12.08
N ILE A 93 14.12 -5.21 11.13
CA ILE A 93 13.71 -5.46 9.74
C ILE A 93 12.57 -6.50 9.70
N LYS A 94 12.72 -7.62 10.40
CA LYS A 94 11.69 -8.68 10.43
C LYS A 94 10.37 -8.16 10.97
N ARG A 95 10.40 -7.33 12.03
CA ARG A 95 9.20 -6.69 12.59
C ARG A 95 8.55 -5.74 11.60
N TYR A 96 9.35 -4.89 10.96
CA TYR A 96 8.85 -3.96 9.94
C TYR A 96 8.14 -4.67 8.79
N ILE A 97 8.74 -5.75 8.26
CA ILE A 97 8.13 -6.55 7.18
C ILE A 97 6.83 -7.19 7.66
N LEU A 98 6.83 -7.83 8.85
CA LEU A 98 5.63 -8.46 9.40
C LEU A 98 4.48 -7.46 9.59
N ASP A 99 4.76 -6.31 10.19
CA ASP A 99 3.76 -5.28 10.44
C ASP A 99 3.20 -4.73 9.11
N SER A 100 4.07 -4.45 8.13
CA SER A 100 3.68 -3.92 6.82
C SER A 100 2.85 -4.92 6.02
N VAL A 101 3.25 -6.20 6.03
CA VAL A 101 2.51 -7.29 5.38
C VAL A 101 1.16 -7.52 6.06
N CYS A 102 1.09 -7.42 7.39
CA CYS A 102 -0.16 -7.52 8.13
C CYS A 102 -1.15 -6.43 7.70
N ILE A 103 -0.68 -5.17 7.60
CA ILE A 103 -1.52 -4.05 7.16
C ILE A 103 -1.99 -4.23 5.72
N LEU A 104 -1.09 -4.66 4.84
CA LEU A 104 -1.43 -4.97 3.44
C LEU A 104 -2.52 -6.06 3.36
N LEU A 105 -2.41 -7.11 4.17
CA LEU A 105 -3.37 -8.21 4.20
C LEU A 105 -4.75 -7.73 4.68
N ILE A 106 -4.79 -6.89 5.72
CA ILE A 106 -6.05 -6.28 6.21
C ILE A 106 -6.70 -5.43 5.12
N ALA A 107 -5.94 -4.55 4.46
CA ALA A 107 -6.45 -3.72 3.38
C ALA A 107 -6.96 -4.57 2.19
N PHE A 108 -6.25 -5.66 1.87
CA PHE A 108 -6.68 -6.58 0.82
C PHE A 108 -7.98 -7.32 1.19
N LEU A 109 -8.14 -7.80 2.43
CA LEU A 109 -9.38 -8.43 2.88
C LEU A 109 -10.58 -7.49 2.75
N ILE A 110 -10.41 -6.21 3.14
CA ILE A 110 -11.44 -5.18 2.98
C ILE A 110 -11.81 -5.02 1.50
N SER A 111 -10.81 -4.93 0.62
CA SER A 111 -11.03 -4.86 -0.82
C SER A 111 -11.74 -6.11 -1.35
N LEU A 112 -11.36 -7.30 -0.89
CA LEU A 112 -11.95 -8.57 -1.33
C LEU A 112 -13.44 -8.64 -0.98
N VAL A 113 -13.82 -8.26 0.24
CA VAL A 113 -15.23 -8.15 0.65
C VAL A 113 -16.00 -7.21 -0.28
N LEU A 114 -15.41 -6.06 -0.61
CA LEU A 114 -16.03 -5.08 -1.51
C LEU A 114 -16.18 -5.61 -2.95
N ASN A 115 -15.18 -6.35 -3.45
CA ASN A 115 -15.25 -6.99 -4.78
C ASN A 115 -16.31 -8.08 -4.86
N ILE A 116 -16.44 -8.92 -3.82
CA ILE A 116 -17.50 -9.93 -3.74
C ILE A 116 -18.87 -9.26 -3.75
N TYR A 117 -19.04 -8.20 -2.96
CA TYR A 117 -20.29 -7.45 -2.90
C TYR A 117 -20.68 -6.87 -4.27
N LEU A 118 -19.70 -6.33 -5.00
CA LEU A 118 -19.91 -5.76 -6.34
C LEU A 118 -19.90 -6.79 -7.47
N LYS A 119 -19.62 -8.08 -7.18
CA LYS A 119 -19.45 -9.18 -8.17
C LYS A 119 -18.41 -8.85 -9.25
N ILE A 120 -17.31 -8.24 -8.84
CA ILE A 120 -16.22 -7.79 -9.71
C ILE A 120 -15.04 -8.78 -9.67
N ASP A 121 -14.34 -8.93 -10.79
CA ASP A 121 -13.15 -9.77 -10.92
C ASP A 121 -11.97 -9.28 -10.04
N VAL A 122 -11.38 -10.21 -9.28
CA VAL A 122 -10.34 -9.89 -8.26
C VAL A 122 -8.91 -9.95 -8.84
N LYS A 123 -8.74 -10.35 -10.11
CA LYS A 123 -7.43 -10.61 -10.72
C LYS A 123 -6.48 -9.41 -10.66
N GLY A 124 -6.98 -8.20 -10.95
CA GLY A 124 -6.19 -6.97 -10.89
C GLY A 124 -5.60 -6.70 -9.50
N ASN A 125 -6.38 -6.95 -8.45
CA ASN A 125 -5.95 -6.70 -7.07
C ASN A 125 -4.86 -7.68 -6.61
N LEU A 126 -4.84 -8.91 -7.15
CA LEU A 126 -3.76 -9.87 -6.88
C LEU A 126 -2.40 -9.38 -7.40
N TYR A 127 -2.36 -8.79 -8.60
CA TYR A 127 -1.12 -8.22 -9.15
C TYR A 127 -0.59 -7.07 -8.29
N LEU A 128 -1.47 -6.22 -7.78
CA LEU A 128 -1.10 -5.13 -6.87
C LEU A 128 -0.50 -5.62 -5.55
N ILE A 129 -0.99 -6.73 -5.00
CA ILE A 129 -0.38 -7.33 -3.81
C ILE A 129 1.09 -7.69 -4.08
N PHE A 130 1.37 -8.36 -5.20
CA PHE A 130 2.75 -8.74 -5.54
C PHE A 130 3.65 -7.52 -5.66
N ILE A 131 3.16 -6.45 -6.30
CA ILE A 131 3.86 -5.17 -6.43
C ILE A 131 4.12 -4.54 -5.05
N PHE A 132 3.14 -4.54 -4.14
CA PHE A 132 3.35 -3.96 -2.80
C PHE A 132 4.28 -4.79 -1.92
N VAL A 133 4.25 -6.12 -2.05
CA VAL A 133 5.19 -6.99 -1.34
C VAL A 133 6.63 -6.71 -1.77
N THR A 134 6.89 -6.54 -3.07
CA THR A 134 8.25 -6.21 -3.53
C THR A 134 8.70 -4.85 -3.01
N TYR A 135 7.82 -3.86 -2.98
CA TYR A 135 8.14 -2.56 -2.38
C TYR A 135 8.41 -2.63 -0.88
N ILE A 136 7.66 -3.43 -0.11
CA ILE A 136 7.94 -3.63 1.31
C ILE A 136 9.34 -4.22 1.51
N ILE A 137 9.74 -5.19 0.69
CA ILE A 137 11.08 -5.80 0.77
C ILE A 137 12.17 -4.77 0.41
N ILE A 138 11.98 -3.98 -0.66
CA ILE A 138 12.92 -2.93 -1.05
C ILE A 138 13.06 -1.87 0.06
N SER A 139 11.93 -1.44 0.62
CA SER A 139 11.88 -0.48 1.71
C SER A 139 12.53 -1.03 2.99
N ALA A 140 12.35 -2.32 3.29
CA ALA A 140 13.01 -2.97 4.41
C ALA A 140 14.54 -2.94 4.29
N GLY A 141 15.08 -2.97 3.07
CA GLY A 141 16.51 -2.79 2.81
C GLY A 141 17.04 -1.41 3.22
N GLN A 142 16.22 -0.36 3.14
CA GLN A 142 16.60 1.00 3.53
C GLN A 142 16.77 1.17 5.04
N VAL A 143 16.16 0.29 5.86
CA VAL A 143 16.38 0.24 7.32
C VAL A 143 17.87 0.06 7.63
N LYS A 144 18.57 -0.77 6.84
CA LYS A 144 20.00 -1.05 7.00
C LYS A 144 20.87 0.18 6.73
N GLN A 145 20.43 1.08 5.84
CA GLN A 145 21.20 2.27 5.47
C GLN A 145 21.18 3.35 6.55
N ASN A 146 20.22 3.29 7.49
CA ASN A 146 20.13 4.20 8.63
C ASN A 146 21.11 3.85 9.77
N GLU A 147 21.95 2.82 9.61
CA GLU A 147 22.99 2.40 10.56
C GLU A 147 24.21 3.35 10.58
N ASN A 148 24.45 4.08 9.49
CA ASN A 148 25.65 4.93 9.34
C ASN A 148 25.51 6.34 9.95
N PHE A 149 24.68 6.50 10.99
CA PHE A 149 24.52 7.76 11.74
C PHE A 149 24.96 7.62 13.19
#